data_AF-A0A969EDH0-F1
#
_entry.id   AF-A0A969EDH0-F1
#
_cell.length_a   1.000
_cell.length_b   1.000
_cell.length_c   1.000
_cell.angle_alpha   90.00
_cell.angle_beta   90.00
_cell.angle_gamma   90.00
#
_symmetry.space_group_name_H-M   'P 1'
#
loop_
_entity.id
_entity.type
_entity.pdbx_description
1 polymer ?
#
loop_
_entity_poly.entity_id
_entity_poly.type
_entity_poly.pdbx_seq_one_letter_code
_entity_poly.pdbx_strand_id
1 'polypeptide(L)'
;MKARFIRRLVLIGLLAAALGASSCASTSRARNVDRSGFLGDDYGLLKPGSSEQAQLVYFRPGVDWAAYRNVLLDPVTVWTGSESAGGGISATDAQILVDYFYSVIRGALEKEGFSIVSAPRALTLRVKVAITKAEESKCRTQHRLDGRSDAACALLARQGCDRETRVRR
;
A
#
# COMPACT_ATOMS: atom_id res chain seq x y z
N MET A 1 50.36 15.83 -13.52
CA MET A 1 49.25 14.85 -13.53
C MET A 1 48.16 15.09 -12.47
N LYS A 2 48.35 15.94 -11.44
CA LYS A 2 47.39 16.12 -10.33
C LYS A 2 46.14 16.94 -10.67
N ALA A 3 46.26 17.97 -11.52
CA ALA A 3 45.16 18.90 -11.83
C ALA A 3 44.01 18.29 -12.67
N ARG A 4 44.30 17.33 -13.54
CA ARG A 4 43.29 16.63 -14.36
C ARG A 4 42.47 15.64 -13.53
N PHE A 5 43.04 15.11 -12.45
CA PHE A 5 42.40 14.18 -11.54
C PHE A 5 41.45 14.92 -10.58
N ILE A 6 41.90 16.06 -10.03
CA ILE A 6 41.07 16.93 -9.17
C ILE A 6 39.86 17.47 -9.93
N ARG A 7 40.05 17.92 -11.19
CA ARG A 7 38.94 18.43 -12.02
C ARG A 7 37.89 17.36 -12.36
N ARG A 8 38.31 16.09 -12.52
CA ARG A 8 37.40 14.95 -12.73
C ARG A 8 36.65 14.57 -11.46
N LEU A 9 37.30 14.62 -10.30
CA LEU A 9 36.66 14.38 -9.00
C LEU A 9 35.64 15.47 -8.64
N VAL A 10 35.93 16.74 -8.94
CA VAL A 10 34.98 17.85 -8.75
C VAL A 10 33.77 17.72 -9.67
N LEU A 11 33.96 17.31 -10.94
CA LEU A 11 32.86 17.08 -11.87
C LEU A 11 31.97 15.89 -11.46
N ILE A 12 32.55 14.81 -10.92
CA ILE A 12 31.79 13.65 -10.42
C ILE A 12 31.01 14.01 -9.15
N GLY A 13 31.61 14.77 -8.23
CA GLY A 13 30.93 15.26 -7.03
C GLY A 13 29.75 16.18 -7.35
N LEU A 14 29.89 17.02 -8.39
CA LEU A 14 28.84 17.95 -8.83
C LEU A 14 27.70 17.23 -9.58
N LEU A 15 27.99 16.14 -10.31
CA LEU A 15 26.97 15.27 -10.90
C LEU A 15 26.21 14.45 -9.84
N ALA A 16 26.90 13.93 -8.82
CA ALA A 16 26.26 13.15 -7.75
C ALA A 16 25.31 14.00 -6.89
N ALA A 17 25.64 15.28 -6.67
CA ALA A 17 24.77 16.22 -5.95
C ALA A 17 23.48 16.55 -6.73
N ALA A 18 23.50 16.54 -8.07
CA ALA A 18 22.33 16.83 -8.90
C ALA A 18 21.31 15.68 -8.97
N LEU A 19 21.72 14.45 -8.64
CA LEU A 19 20.88 13.24 -8.75
C LEU A 19 20.12 12.89 -7.46
N GLY A 20 20.32 13.63 -6.36
CA GLY A 20 19.80 13.28 -5.03
C GLY A 20 18.37 13.71 -4.69
N ALA A 21 17.67 14.44 -5.57
CA ALA A 21 16.43 15.14 -5.19
C ALA A 21 15.10 14.48 -5.65
N SER A 22 15.11 13.34 -6.34
CA SER A 22 13.89 12.73 -6.87
C SER A 22 13.53 11.39 -6.21
N SER A 23 13.21 11.39 -4.92
CA SER A 23 12.37 10.32 -4.37
C SER A 23 11.71 10.74 -3.06
N CYS A 24 10.59 11.43 -3.20
CA CYS A 24 9.54 11.35 -2.19
C CYS A 24 8.23 11.16 -2.94
N ALA A 25 7.94 9.91 -3.32
CA ALA A 25 6.56 9.48 -3.48
C ALA A 25 5.94 9.50 -2.07
N SER A 26 5.46 10.68 -1.64
CA SER A 26 4.75 10.83 -0.39
C SER A 26 3.41 10.14 -0.52
N THR A 27 3.27 8.96 0.10
CA THR A 27 1.97 8.31 0.23
C THR A 27 1.13 9.15 1.18
N SER A 28 0.19 9.92 0.63
CA SER A 28 -0.70 10.73 1.44
C SER A 28 -1.62 9.80 2.24
N ARG A 29 -1.50 9.85 3.57
CA ARG A 29 -2.41 9.14 4.47
C ARG A 29 -3.81 9.72 4.28
N ALA A 30 -4.80 8.86 4.03
CA ALA A 30 -6.20 9.28 3.92
C ALA A 30 -6.58 10.12 5.15
N ARG A 31 -7.23 11.27 4.96
CA ARG A 31 -7.60 12.17 6.07
C ARG A 31 -8.93 11.79 6.72
N ASN A 32 -9.72 10.96 6.05
CA ASN A 32 -11.00 10.44 6.53
C ASN A 32 -11.06 8.93 6.27
N VAL A 33 -11.56 8.17 7.25
CA VAL A 33 -11.79 6.72 7.14
C VAL A 33 -13.28 6.51 6.97
N ASP A 34 -13.70 6.25 5.73
CA ASP A 34 -15.07 5.87 5.45
C ASP A 34 -15.36 4.47 5.99
N ARG A 35 -16.52 4.31 6.64
CA ARG A 35 -16.91 3.03 7.26
C ARG A 35 -17.47 2.10 6.19
N SER A 36 -16.67 1.12 5.77
CA SER A 36 -17.05 0.14 4.74
C SER A 36 -18.11 -0.87 5.18
N GLY A 37 -18.39 -0.96 6.50
CA GLY A 37 -19.26 -1.97 7.11
C GLY A 37 -18.54 -3.24 7.54
N PHE A 38 -17.27 -3.43 7.17
CA PHE A 38 -16.50 -4.63 7.51
C PHE A 38 -16.37 -4.88 9.03
N LEU A 39 -16.23 -3.80 9.81
CA LEU A 39 -16.10 -3.87 11.27
C LEU A 39 -17.44 -3.83 12.01
N GLY A 40 -18.58 -3.68 11.30
CA GLY A 40 -19.90 -3.61 11.92
C GLY A 40 -19.99 -2.58 13.05
N ASP A 41 -20.51 -2.99 14.20
CA ASP A 41 -20.69 -2.11 15.36
C ASP A 41 -19.36 -1.70 16.04
N ASP A 42 -18.27 -2.42 15.76
CA ASP A 42 -16.96 -2.16 16.39
C ASP A 42 -16.32 -0.85 15.92
N TYR A 43 -16.82 -0.22 14.84
CA TYR A 43 -16.39 1.13 14.44
C TYR A 43 -16.52 2.16 15.58
N GLY A 44 -17.45 1.97 16.52
CA GLY A 44 -17.63 2.84 17.68
C GLY A 44 -16.50 2.75 18.73
N LEU A 45 -15.71 1.69 18.71
CA LEU A 45 -14.62 1.47 19.67
C LEU A 45 -13.29 2.10 19.22
N LEU A 46 -13.18 2.40 17.93
CA LEU A 46 -11.94 2.89 17.32
C LEU A 46 -11.62 4.33 17.73
N LYS A 47 -10.33 4.59 17.96
CA LYS A 47 -9.81 5.92 18.30
C LYS A 47 -8.67 6.29 17.36
N PRO A 48 -8.38 7.60 17.16
CA PRO A 48 -7.21 8.02 16.40
C PRO A 48 -5.93 7.35 16.92
N GLY A 49 -5.16 6.74 16.01
CA GLY A 49 -3.84 6.18 16.33
C GLY A 49 -2.73 7.22 16.31
N SER A 50 -1.57 6.86 16.85
CA SER A 50 -0.34 7.65 16.77
C SER A 50 0.29 7.63 15.37
N SER A 51 1.42 8.32 15.17
CA SER A 51 2.15 8.36 13.89
C SER A 51 2.55 6.98 13.36
N GLU A 52 2.86 6.05 14.27
CA GLU A 52 3.32 4.68 14.00
C GLU A 52 2.19 3.64 14.00
N GLN A 53 0.95 4.07 14.26
CA GLN A 53 -0.23 3.20 14.29
C GLN A 53 -1.10 3.39 13.05
N ALA A 54 -2.04 2.45 12.88
CA ALA A 54 -3.14 2.64 11.95
C ALA A 54 -3.91 3.93 12.30
N GLN A 55 -4.52 4.56 11.29
CA GLN A 55 -5.23 5.83 11.45
C GLN A 55 -6.30 5.77 12.54
N LEU A 56 -7.02 4.66 12.61
CA LEU A 56 -7.97 4.34 13.66
C LEU A 56 -7.60 2.98 14.24
N VAL A 57 -7.51 2.90 15.57
CA VAL A 57 -7.07 1.71 16.29
C VAL A 57 -7.86 1.53 17.58
N TYR A 58 -8.03 0.27 17.98
CA TYR A 58 -8.58 -0.10 19.28
C TYR A 58 -7.77 -1.27 19.85
N PHE A 59 -7.40 -1.15 21.12
CA PHE A 59 -6.84 -2.23 21.91
C PHE A 59 -7.74 -2.46 23.12
N ARG A 60 -8.18 -3.71 23.32
CA ARG A 60 -8.91 -4.09 24.52
C ARG A 60 -7.98 -3.94 25.74
N PRO A 61 -8.37 -3.20 26.80
CA PRO A 61 -7.57 -3.09 28.01
C PRO A 61 -7.57 -4.42 28.79
N GLY A 62 -6.51 -4.65 29.58
CA GLY A 62 -6.40 -5.83 30.44
C GLY A 62 -6.05 -7.14 29.72
N VAL A 63 -5.65 -7.08 28.45
CA VAL A 63 -5.18 -8.23 27.68
C VAL A 63 -3.66 -8.24 27.64
N ASP A 64 -3.05 -9.37 28.02
CA ASP A 64 -1.63 -9.60 27.81
C ASP A 64 -1.36 -10.00 26.35
N TRP A 65 -1.20 -8.99 25.50
CA TRP A 65 -0.93 -9.19 24.07
C TRP A 65 0.40 -9.93 23.81
N ALA A 66 1.36 -9.87 24.74
CA ALA A 66 2.64 -10.53 24.59
C ALA A 66 2.56 -12.06 24.80
N ALA A 67 1.52 -12.56 25.47
CA ALA A 67 1.29 -13.99 25.64
C ALA A 67 0.93 -14.71 24.33
N TYR A 68 0.45 -13.98 23.32
CA TYR A 68 0.04 -14.57 22.05
C TYR A 68 1.23 -14.71 21.10
N ARG A 69 1.55 -15.95 20.75
CA ARG A 69 2.66 -16.28 19.83
C ARG A 69 2.22 -17.00 18.57
N ASN A 70 0.96 -17.46 18.54
CA ASN A 70 0.36 -18.10 17.40
C ASN A 70 -0.59 -17.14 16.69
N VAL A 71 -0.66 -17.20 15.37
CA VAL A 71 -1.61 -16.45 14.57
C VAL A 71 -2.37 -17.37 13.63
N LEU A 72 -3.69 -17.36 13.72
CA LEU A 72 -4.59 -17.88 12.71
C LEU A 72 -4.94 -16.72 11.76
N LEU A 73 -4.31 -16.72 10.58
CA LEU A 73 -4.55 -15.70 9.56
C LEU A 73 -5.67 -16.18 8.63
N ASP A 74 -6.82 -15.53 8.70
CA ASP A 74 -7.90 -15.77 7.74
C ASP A 74 -7.49 -15.23 6.35
N PRO A 75 -8.02 -15.81 5.25
CA PRO A 75 -7.83 -15.24 3.92
C PRO A 75 -8.20 -13.77 3.86
N VAL A 76 -7.43 -12.97 3.14
CA VAL A 76 -7.76 -11.57 2.88
C VAL A 76 -9.00 -11.53 1.97
N THR A 77 -9.89 -10.57 2.21
CA THR A 77 -11.13 -10.43 1.43
C THR A 77 -11.21 -9.04 0.80
N VAL A 78 -11.84 -8.93 -0.37
CA VAL A 78 -12.28 -7.63 -0.89
C VAL A 78 -13.69 -7.38 -0.37
N TRP A 79 -13.86 -6.33 0.43
CA TRP A 79 -15.14 -5.97 1.01
C TRP A 79 -15.83 -4.90 0.17
N THR A 80 -16.86 -5.34 -0.55
CA THR A 80 -17.72 -4.48 -1.34
C THR A 80 -18.97 -4.13 -0.53
N GLY A 81 -18.90 -3.04 0.24
CA GLY A 81 -20.10 -2.44 0.84
C GLY A 81 -20.94 -1.69 -0.21
N SER A 82 -21.98 -0.98 0.22
CA SER A 82 -22.78 -0.07 -0.63
C SER A 82 -21.94 0.99 -1.37
N GLU A 83 -20.73 1.25 -0.87
CA GLU A 83 -19.72 2.15 -1.42
C GLU A 83 -19.18 1.72 -2.80
N SER A 84 -19.31 0.44 -3.18
CA SER A 84 -18.72 -0.13 -4.40
C SER A 84 -19.54 0.12 -5.68
N ALA A 85 -20.43 1.10 -5.68
CA ALA A 85 -21.35 1.40 -6.79
C ALA A 85 -20.67 1.88 -8.10
N GLY A 86 -19.33 1.97 -8.13
CA GLY A 86 -18.54 2.42 -9.28
C GLY A 86 -17.64 1.34 -9.87
N GLY A 87 -18.21 0.33 -10.53
CA GLY A 87 -17.48 -0.56 -11.44
C GLY A 87 -16.57 -1.64 -10.82
N GLY A 88 -16.30 -1.57 -9.51
CA GLY A 88 -15.56 -2.60 -8.78
C GLY A 88 -14.17 -2.92 -9.36
N ILE A 89 -13.69 -4.12 -9.05
CA ILE A 89 -12.45 -4.69 -9.58
C ILE A 89 -12.79 -6.03 -10.22
N SER A 90 -12.10 -6.40 -11.31
CA SER A 90 -12.27 -7.73 -11.92
C SER A 90 -12.00 -8.85 -10.91
N ALA A 91 -12.70 -10.00 -11.04
CA ALA A 91 -12.51 -11.13 -10.12
C ALA A 91 -11.06 -11.64 -10.13
N THR A 92 -10.41 -11.62 -11.30
CA THR A 92 -9.00 -12.00 -11.44
C THR A 92 -8.07 -11.04 -10.68
N ASP A 93 -8.25 -9.72 -10.85
CA ASP A 93 -7.39 -8.75 -10.18
C ASP A 93 -7.69 -8.72 -8.67
N ALA A 94 -8.94 -8.92 -8.25
CA ALA A 94 -9.31 -9.10 -6.85
C ALA A 94 -8.58 -10.30 -6.23
N GLN A 95 -8.55 -11.44 -6.93
CA GLN A 95 -7.85 -12.64 -6.47
C GLN A 95 -6.34 -12.38 -6.32
N ILE A 96 -5.72 -11.74 -7.31
CA ILE A 96 -4.31 -11.36 -7.26
C ILE A 96 -4.03 -10.46 -6.05
N LEU A 97 -4.89 -9.47 -5.78
CA LEU A 97 -4.72 -8.58 -4.64
C LEU A 97 -4.81 -9.32 -3.31
N VAL A 98 -5.85 -10.14 -3.10
CA VAL A 98 -6.00 -10.85 -1.82
C VAL A 98 -4.87 -11.84 -1.57
N ASP A 99 -4.39 -12.55 -2.60
CA ASP A 99 -3.27 -13.49 -2.49
C ASP A 99 -1.95 -12.78 -2.19
N TYR A 100 -1.73 -11.63 -2.86
CA TYR A 100 -0.57 -10.78 -2.63
C TYR A 100 -0.55 -10.27 -1.19
N PHE A 101 -1.64 -9.64 -0.72
CA PHE A 101 -1.70 -9.09 0.63
C PHE A 101 -1.63 -10.19 1.69
N TYR A 102 -2.27 -11.33 1.47
CA TYR A 102 -2.15 -12.47 2.37
C TYR A 102 -0.69 -12.89 2.53
N SER A 103 0.05 -13.02 1.42
CA SER A 103 1.47 -13.40 1.43
C SER A 103 2.34 -12.37 2.14
N VAL A 104 2.10 -11.08 1.91
CA VAL A 104 2.82 -9.98 2.56
C VAL A 104 2.58 -9.98 4.08
N ILE A 105 1.32 -10.07 4.51
CA ILE A 105 0.94 -10.08 5.92
C ILE A 105 1.54 -11.29 6.62
N ARG A 106 1.39 -12.47 6.02
CA ARG A 106 1.97 -13.71 6.53
C ARG A 106 3.49 -13.58 6.73
N GLY A 107 4.20 -13.12 5.69
CA GLY A 107 5.65 -12.94 5.76
C GLY A 107 6.09 -11.90 6.79
N ALA A 108 5.31 -10.83 6.99
CA ALA A 108 5.58 -9.85 8.03
C ALA A 108 5.42 -10.45 9.43
N LEU A 109 4.34 -11.19 9.67
CA LEU A 109 4.10 -11.87 10.96
C LEU A 109 5.18 -12.91 11.27
N GLU A 110 5.59 -13.72 10.30
CA GLU A 110 6.65 -14.72 10.47
C GLU A 110 8.00 -14.04 10.80
N LYS A 111 8.32 -12.89 10.18
CA LYS A 111 9.54 -12.12 10.49
C LYS A 111 9.57 -11.57 11.92
N GLU A 112 8.41 -11.20 12.47
CA GLU A 112 8.27 -10.78 13.87
C GLU A 112 8.25 -11.96 14.85
N GLY A 113 8.40 -13.21 14.37
CA GLY A 113 8.49 -14.42 15.19
C GLY A 113 7.15 -15.05 15.57
N PHE A 114 6.06 -14.70 14.89
CA PHE A 114 4.77 -15.37 15.09
C PHE A 114 4.73 -16.72 14.38
N SER A 115 4.13 -17.72 15.03
CA SER A 115 3.84 -19.03 14.41
C SER A 115 2.47 -19.00 13.74
N ILE A 116 2.43 -19.15 12.42
CA ILE A 116 1.16 -19.23 11.68
C ILE A 116 0.55 -20.63 11.87
N VAL A 117 -0.71 -20.67 12.28
CA VAL A 117 -1.43 -21.91 12.59
C VAL A 117 -2.65 -22.07 11.70
N SER A 118 -3.01 -23.31 11.38
CA SER A 118 -4.16 -23.65 10.51
C SER A 118 -5.48 -23.85 11.26
N ALA A 119 -5.46 -23.90 12.58
CA ALA A 119 -6.65 -24.10 13.41
C ALA A 119 -6.55 -23.31 14.73
N PRO A 120 -7.70 -22.86 15.30
CA PRO A 120 -7.72 -22.19 16.59
C PRO A 120 -7.13 -23.06 17.70
N ARG A 121 -6.31 -22.45 18.57
CA ARG A 121 -5.76 -23.07 19.78
C ARG A 121 -5.52 -22.02 20.86
N ALA A 122 -5.19 -22.45 22.07
CA ALA A 122 -4.83 -21.53 23.16
C ALA A 122 -3.72 -20.54 22.73
N LEU A 123 -3.80 -19.30 23.21
CA LEU A 123 -2.83 -18.23 22.93
C LEU A 123 -2.62 -17.96 21.42
N THR A 124 -3.71 -17.98 20.65
CA THR A 124 -3.73 -17.68 19.21
C THR A 124 -4.50 -16.41 18.92
N LEU A 125 -3.89 -15.47 18.21
CA LEU A 125 -4.57 -14.33 17.61
C LEU A 125 -5.25 -14.77 16.32
N ARG A 126 -6.51 -14.41 16.12
CA ARG A 126 -7.15 -14.54 14.81
C ARG A 126 -7.09 -13.19 14.10
N VAL A 127 -6.50 -13.16 12.91
CA VAL A 127 -6.35 -11.94 12.12
C VAL A 127 -7.27 -12.02 10.91
N LYS A 128 -8.16 -11.03 10.78
CA LYS A 128 -9.06 -10.85 9.64
C LYS A 128 -8.75 -9.53 8.96
N VAL A 129 -8.58 -9.56 7.65
CA VAL A 129 -8.23 -8.38 6.85
C VAL A 129 -9.17 -8.25 5.67
N ALA A 130 -9.63 -7.03 5.44
CA ALA A 130 -10.43 -6.67 4.29
C ALA A 130 -9.84 -5.48 3.56
N ILE A 131 -9.78 -5.59 2.23
CA ILE A 131 -9.53 -4.48 1.32
C ILE A 131 -10.87 -3.82 1.06
N THR A 132 -10.99 -2.56 1.44
CA THR A 132 -12.22 -1.78 1.28
C THR A 132 -12.02 -0.74 0.21
N LYS A 133 -13.07 -0.43 -0.58
CA LYS A 133 -13.02 0.56 -1.67
C LYS A 133 -11.93 0.25 -2.72
N ALA A 134 -11.86 -1.01 -3.14
CA ALA A 134 -11.03 -1.41 -4.27
C ALA A 134 -11.71 -0.97 -5.58
N GLU A 135 -11.03 -0.13 -6.36
CA GLU A 135 -11.46 0.34 -7.67
C GLU A 135 -10.29 0.26 -8.64
N GLU A 136 -10.59 0.03 -9.91
CA GLU A 136 -9.57 0.06 -10.96
C GLU A 136 -8.95 1.46 -11.10
N SER A 137 -7.64 1.49 -11.32
CA SER A 137 -6.93 2.75 -11.57
C SER A 137 -7.37 3.32 -12.92
N LYS A 138 -8.01 4.48 -12.90
CA LYS A 138 -8.25 5.25 -14.13
C LYS A 138 -6.89 5.77 -14.63
N CYS A 139 -6.40 5.30 -15.78
CA CYS A 139 -5.30 5.98 -16.47
C CYS A 139 -5.81 7.38 -16.84
N ARG A 140 -5.44 8.39 -16.04
CA ARG A 140 -5.86 9.77 -16.26
C ARG A 140 -5.11 10.27 -17.49
N THR A 141 -5.75 10.22 -18.66
CA THR A 141 -5.33 11.08 -19.76
C THR A 141 -5.58 12.51 -19.32
N GLN A 142 -4.51 13.19 -18.89
CA GLN A 142 -4.55 14.60 -18.47
C GLN A 142 -4.95 15.46 -19.67
N HIS A 143 -6.25 15.65 -19.85
CA HIS A 143 -6.80 16.56 -20.85
C HIS A 143 -7.09 17.92 -20.21
N ARG A 144 -6.02 18.62 -19.82
CA ARG A 144 -5.99 20.10 -19.76
C ARG A 144 -4.53 20.53 -19.74
N LEU A 145 -4.03 20.88 -20.91
CA LEU A 145 -2.82 21.66 -21.07
C LEU A 145 -3.12 23.05 -20.49
N ASP A 146 -2.58 23.38 -19.33
CA ASP A 146 -2.22 24.77 -19.07
C ASP A 146 -0.70 24.84 -19.05
N GLY A 147 -0.21 25.86 -19.77
CA GLY A 147 1.09 25.88 -20.40
C GLY A 147 2.28 25.74 -19.45
N ARG A 148 3.32 25.11 -20.02
CA ARG A 148 4.75 25.27 -19.75
C ARG A 148 5.36 24.23 -18.79
N SER A 149 6.37 23.52 -19.34
CA SER A 149 7.21 22.41 -18.79
C SER A 149 6.41 21.17 -18.38
N ASP A 150 6.44 20.00 -19.04
CA ASP A 150 7.59 19.22 -19.48
C ASP A 150 7.21 18.20 -20.58
N ALA A 151 7.66 18.42 -21.82
CA ALA A 151 7.42 17.48 -22.92
C ALA A 151 8.06 16.10 -22.69
N ALA A 152 9.13 16.04 -21.89
CA ALA A 152 9.84 14.79 -21.58
C ALA A 152 9.07 13.89 -20.60
N CYS A 153 8.41 14.47 -19.59
CA CYS A 153 7.60 13.70 -18.63
C CYS A 153 6.32 13.16 -19.30
N ALA A 154 5.71 13.95 -20.18
CA ALA A 154 4.52 13.55 -20.93
C ALA A 154 4.78 12.39 -21.92
N LEU A 155 5.97 12.34 -22.53
CA LEU A 155 6.34 11.30 -23.50
C LEU A 155 6.65 9.95 -22.85
N LEU A 156 7.19 9.93 -21.63
CA LEU A 156 7.46 8.71 -20.88
C LEU A 156 6.19 8.14 -20.22
N ALA A 157 5.31 9.01 -19.72
CA ALA A 157 4.01 8.59 -19.20
C ALA A 157 3.10 7.99 -20.29
N ARG A 158 3.14 8.54 -21.52
CA ARG A 158 2.44 7.95 -22.68
C ARG A 158 2.94 6.56 -23.05
N GLN A 159 4.25 6.31 -22.97
CA GLN A 159 4.82 5.01 -23.32
C GLN A 159 4.51 3.90 -22.29
N GLY A 160 4.24 4.25 -21.03
CA GLY A 160 3.79 3.30 -20.00
C GLY A 160 2.35 2.83 -20.21
N CYS A 161 1.41 3.76 -20.41
CA CYS A 161 -0.02 3.41 -20.56
C CYS A 161 -0.32 2.68 -21.90
N ASP A 162 0.46 2.93 -22.96
CA ASP A 162 0.28 2.28 -24.27
C ASP A 162 0.90 0.87 -24.37
N ARG A 163 1.77 0.48 -23.42
CA ARG A 163 2.30 -0.90 -23.35
C ARG A 163 1.35 -1.87 -22.65
N GLU A 164 0.64 -1.43 -21.62
CA GLU A 164 -0.32 -2.29 -20.91
C GLU A 164 -1.56 -2.63 -21.75
N THR A 165 -2.03 -1.70 -22.58
CA THR A 165 -3.18 -1.93 -23.48
C THR A 165 -2.86 -2.89 -24.62
N ARG A 166 -1.59 -3.05 -25.01
CA ARG A 166 -1.17 -3.97 -26.08
C ARG A 166 -0.99 -5.42 -25.60
N VAL A 167 -0.79 -5.65 -24.30
CA VAL A 167 -0.65 -7.01 -23.73
C VAL A 167 -2.02 -7.70 -23.54
N ARG A 168 -3.13 -6.93 -23.53
CA ARG A 168 -4.51 -7.46 -23.48
C ARG A 168 -5.20 -7.50 -24.87
N ARG A 169 -4.50 -7.95 -25.91
CA ARG A 169 -5.12 -8.41 -27.17
C ARG A 169 -4.57 -9.77 -27.57
#